data_AF-A0A4P2Q0H0-F1
#
_entry.id   AF-A0A4P2Q0H0-F1
#
_cell.length_a   1.000
_cell.length_b   1.000
_cell.length_c   1.000
_cell.angle_alpha   90.00
_cell.angle_beta   90.00
_cell.angle_gamma   90.00
#
_symmetry.space_group_name_H-M   'P 1'
#
loop_
_entity.id
_entity.type
_entity.pdbx_description
1 polymer ?
#
loop_
_entity_poly.entity_id
_entity_poly.type
_entity_poly.pdbx_seq_one_letter_code
_entity_poly.pdbx_strand_id
1 'polypeptide(L)'
;MIVNVVVVVVVVVVVNVVVVVVVVVNVVVVVVVVVVVVVVVNVVVVVVVVVVVVVVVVVVVNDTIVNVNVLPNPWSPPRRCLHSAPRNPAPNRVDLPPMFGFQRLDVYRCAISFLAYSAPLAARPPRGQGELADQLRRAALSVPLNIAEGSGKPARDARRFYAIARGSALECAAILDAFEALGLVTTQELVEPRELLERTVSMLTRMARVEGNRGE
;
A
#
# COMPACT_ATOMS: atom_id res chain seq x y z
N MET A 1 -50.14 -63.12 43.95
CA MET A 1 -48.78 -62.64 44.29
C MET A 1 -47.81 -62.80 43.11
N ILE A 2 -47.62 -64.01 42.59
CA ILE A 2 -46.68 -64.29 41.48
C ILE A 2 -46.99 -63.47 40.22
N VAL A 3 -48.25 -63.40 39.78
CA VAL A 3 -48.64 -62.64 38.58
C VAL A 3 -48.29 -61.15 38.68
N ASN A 4 -48.56 -60.51 39.83
CA ASN A 4 -48.22 -59.10 40.04
C ASN A 4 -46.70 -58.87 40.02
N VAL A 5 -45.92 -59.78 40.61
CA VAL A 5 -44.45 -59.71 40.58
C VAL A 5 -43.93 -59.83 39.16
N VAL A 6 -44.44 -60.78 38.37
CA VAL A 6 -44.07 -60.95 36.96
C VAL A 6 -44.40 -59.71 36.13
N VAL A 7 -45.59 -59.14 36.32
CA VAL A 7 -46.00 -57.91 35.61
C VAL A 7 -45.07 -56.75 35.95
N VAL A 8 -44.74 -56.54 37.22
CA VAL A 8 -43.82 -55.48 37.65
C VAL A 8 -42.44 -55.66 37.04
N VAL A 9 -41.89 -56.88 37.04
CA VAL A 9 -40.58 -57.16 36.43
C VAL A 9 -40.60 -56.87 34.93
N VAL A 10 -41.63 -57.32 34.21
CA VAL A 10 -41.77 -57.06 32.76
C VAL A 10 -41.84 -55.56 32.49
N VAL A 11 -42.65 -54.80 33.23
CA VAL A 11 -42.76 -53.35 33.06
C VAL A 11 -41.41 -52.66 33.30
N VAL A 12 -40.69 -53.02 34.37
CA VAL A 12 -39.38 -52.43 34.67
C VAL A 12 -38.38 -52.73 33.56
N VAL A 13 -38.35 -53.97 33.04
CA VAL A 13 -37.47 -54.34 31.93
C VAL A 13 -37.81 -53.53 30.67
N VAL A 14 -39.09 -53.44 30.31
CA VAL A 14 -39.53 -52.67 29.14
C VAL A 14 -39.17 -51.19 29.27
N VAL A 15 -39.43 -50.59 30.43
CA VAL A 15 -39.08 -49.18 30.69
C VAL A 15 -37.59 -48.96 30.58
N ASN A 16 -36.76 -49.82 31.19
CA ASN A 16 -35.30 -49.71 31.09
C ASN A 16 -34.82 -49.85 29.65
N VAL A 17 -35.36 -50.80 28.88
CA VAL A 17 -35.01 -50.96 27.46
C VAL A 17 -35.37 -49.70 26.67
N VAL A 18 -36.56 -49.14 26.87
CA VAL A 18 -36.99 -47.91 26.20
C VAL A 18 -36.07 -46.74 26.56
N VAL A 19 -35.73 -46.57 27.84
CA VAL A 19 -34.82 -45.51 28.30
C VAL A 19 -33.45 -45.66 27.64
N VAL A 20 -32.88 -46.86 27.64
CA VAL A 20 -31.58 -47.12 27.00
C VAL A 20 -31.62 -46.80 25.52
N VAL A 21 -32.66 -47.23 24.80
CA VAL A 21 -32.81 -46.94 23.36
C VAL A 21 -32.89 -45.43 23.12
N VAL A 22 -33.71 -44.70 23.87
CA VAL A 22 -33.84 -43.25 23.72
C VAL A 22 -32.52 -42.53 23.99
N VAL A 23 -31.80 -42.92 25.05
CA VAL A 23 -30.49 -42.35 25.37
C VAL A 23 -29.48 -42.62 24.25
N VAL A 24 -29.39 -43.86 23.77
CA VAL A 24 -28.47 -44.23 22.69
C VAL A 24 -28.79 -43.45 21.41
N VAL A 25 -30.06 -43.37 21.01
CA VAL A 25 -30.48 -42.62 19.83
C VAL A 25 -30.12 -41.14 19.98
N ASN A 26 -30.41 -40.51 21.12
CA ASN A 26 -30.06 -39.11 21.37
C ASN A 26 -28.54 -38.88 21.32
N VAL A 27 -27.74 -39.77 21.93
CA VAL A 27 -26.28 -39.67 21.89
C VAL A 27 -25.78 -39.76 20.45
N VAL A 28 -26.28 -40.72 19.67
CA VAL A 28 -25.91 -40.87 18.25
C VAL A 28 -26.28 -39.62 17.47
N VAL A 29 -27.49 -39.07 17.64
CA VAL A 29 -27.92 -37.85 16.97
C VAL A 29 -27.02 -36.67 17.31
N VAL A 30 -26.71 -36.47 18.60
CA VAL A 30 -25.82 -35.38 19.04
C VAL A 30 -24.42 -35.54 18.43
N VAL A 31 -23.86 -36.74 18.46
CA VAL A 31 -22.54 -37.00 17.86
C VAL A 31 -22.54 -36.71 16.37
N VAL A 32 -23.55 -37.18 15.63
CA VAL A 32 -23.68 -36.92 14.19
C VAL A 32 -23.79 -35.43 13.91
N VAL A 33 -24.63 -34.69 14.66
CA VAL A 33 -24.78 -33.24 14.49
C VAL A 33 -23.47 -32.52 14.75
N VAL A 34 -22.75 -32.86 15.83
CA VAL A 34 -21.45 -32.26 16.14
C VAL A 34 -20.44 -32.52 15.03
N VAL A 35 -20.34 -33.76 14.54
CA VAL A 35 -19.44 -34.11 13.44
C VAL A 35 -19.77 -33.31 12.18
N VAL A 36 -21.06 -33.22 11.82
CA VAL A 36 -21.50 -32.45 10.64
C VAL A 36 -21.13 -30.97 10.81
N VAL A 37 -21.39 -30.37 11.97
CA VAL A 37 -21.05 -28.97 12.24
C VAL A 37 -19.54 -28.74 12.12
N VAL A 38 -18.72 -29.60 12.72
CA VAL A 38 -17.25 -29.49 12.64
C VAL A 38 -16.77 -29.60 11.20
N VAL A 39 -17.30 -30.54 10.43
CA VAL A 39 -16.95 -30.71 9.00
C VAL A 39 -17.35 -29.46 8.21
N VAL A 40 -18.57 -28.94 8.39
CA VAL A 40 -19.04 -27.75 7.69
C VAL A 40 -18.18 -26.54 8.03
N VAL A 41 -17.90 -26.30 9.32
CA VAL A 41 -17.05 -25.19 9.77
C VAL A 41 -15.66 -25.31 9.15
N ASN A 42 -15.05 -26.49 9.17
CA ASN A 42 -13.74 -26.71 8.56
C ASN A 42 -13.75 -26.44 7.06
N VAL A 43 -14.77 -26.91 6.33
CA VAL A 43 -14.92 -26.65 4.89
C VAL A 43 -15.04 -25.15 4.63
N VAL A 44 -15.88 -24.44 5.40
CA VAL A 44 -16.03 -22.98 5.28
C VAL A 44 -14.70 -22.27 5.52
N VAL A 45 -13.96 -22.64 6.56
CA VAL A 45 -12.65 -22.05 6.87
C VAL A 45 -11.67 -22.28 5.72
N VAL A 46 -11.60 -23.50 5.19
CA VAL A 46 -10.72 -23.82 4.04
C VAL A 46 -11.10 -22.99 2.82
N VAL A 47 -12.39 -22.89 2.49
CA VAL A 47 -12.87 -22.07 1.36
C VAL A 47 -12.49 -20.60 1.55
N VAL A 48 -12.72 -20.03 2.74
CA VAL A 48 -12.36 -18.64 3.03
C VAL A 48 -10.86 -18.42 2.89
N VAL A 49 -10.03 -19.31 3.43
CA VAL A 49 -8.56 -19.21 3.31
C VAL A 49 -8.14 -19.26 1.85
N VAL A 50 -8.68 -20.20 1.05
CA VAL A 50 -8.38 -20.30 -0.38
C VAL A 50 -8.77 -19.01 -1.11
N VAL A 51 -9.97 -18.47 -0.85
CA VAL A 51 -10.43 -17.21 -1.45
C VAL A 51 -9.49 -16.06 -1.09
N VAL A 52 -9.12 -15.93 0.19
CA VAL A 52 -8.19 -14.89 0.64
C VAL A 52 -6.84 -15.03 -0.06
N VAL A 53 -6.28 -16.23 -0.14
CA VAL A 53 -5.01 -16.49 -0.83
C VAL A 53 -5.12 -16.10 -2.31
N VAL A 54 -6.20 -16.49 -3.00
CA VAL A 54 -6.41 -16.13 -4.41
C VAL A 54 -6.49 -14.62 -4.58
N VAL A 55 -7.25 -13.91 -3.72
CA VAL A 55 -7.35 -12.45 -3.77
C VAL A 55 -5.99 -11.80 -3.56
N VAL A 56 -5.22 -12.25 -2.56
CA VAL A 56 -3.87 -11.74 -2.29
C VAL A 56 -2.96 -11.97 -3.50
N VAL A 57 -2.96 -13.17 -4.08
CA VAL A 57 -2.17 -13.47 -5.28
C VAL A 57 -2.58 -12.57 -6.45
N VAL A 58 -3.88 -12.39 -6.70
CA VAL A 58 -4.36 -11.51 -7.78
C VAL A 58 -3.93 -10.07 -7.57
N VAL A 59 -4.03 -9.54 -6.34
CA VAL A 59 -3.61 -8.18 -6.02
C VAL A 59 -2.11 -8.02 -6.22
N VAL A 60 -1.29 -8.94 -5.69
CA VAL A 60 0.17 -8.92 -5.84
C VAL A 60 0.59 -9.02 -7.31
N VAL A 61 -0.03 -9.92 -8.07
CA VAL A 61 0.25 -10.08 -9.51
C VAL A 61 -0.15 -8.81 -10.28
N ASN A 62 -1.31 -8.22 -9.99
CA ASN A 62 -1.74 -6.98 -10.62
C ASN A 62 -0.79 -5.82 -10.30
N ASP A 63 -0.35 -5.69 -9.05
CA ASP A 63 0.63 -4.67 -8.65
C ASP A 63 1.96 -4.85 -9.40
N THR A 64 2.44 -6.09 -9.53
CA THR A 64 3.67 -6.37 -10.31
C THR A 64 3.52 -6.09 -11.82
N ILE A 65 2.37 -6.42 -12.44
CA ILE A 65 2.13 -6.16 -13.86
C ILE A 65 2.00 -4.65 -14.13
N VAL A 66 1.29 -3.92 -13.27
CA VAL A 66 1.15 -2.47 -13.39
C VAL A 66 2.50 -1.78 -13.20
N ASN A 67 3.33 -2.21 -12.25
CA ASN A 67 4.65 -1.62 -12.04
C ASN A 67 5.64 -1.85 -13.20
N VAL A 68 5.57 -3.00 -13.89
CA VAL A 68 6.42 -3.25 -15.08
C VAL A 68 6.01 -2.37 -16.27
N ASN A 69 4.72 -2.08 -16.44
CA ASN A 69 4.24 -1.25 -17.54
C ASN A 69 4.44 0.27 -17.35
N VAL A 70 4.84 0.72 -16.15
CA VAL A 70 5.06 2.14 -15.81
C VAL A 70 6.54 2.54 -15.92
N LEU A 71 7.46 1.60 -16.13
CA LEU A 71 8.86 1.95 -16.39
C LEU A 71 9.00 2.60 -17.78
N PRO A 72 9.52 3.84 -17.87
CA PRO A 72 9.81 4.47 -19.16
C PRO A 72 10.87 3.64 -19.90
N ASN A 73 10.67 3.43 -21.22
CA ASN A 73 11.58 2.62 -22.01
C ASN A 73 13.04 3.09 -21.86
N PRO A 74 14.02 2.19 -21.69
CA PRO A 74 15.43 2.57 -21.50
C PRO A 74 16.12 3.19 -22.72
N TRP A 75 15.44 3.27 -23.87
CA TRP A 75 16.03 3.60 -25.16
C TRP A 75 15.39 4.81 -25.83
N SER A 76 15.16 5.88 -25.07
CA SER A 76 14.94 7.20 -25.69
C SER A 76 16.30 7.83 -26.01
N PRO A 77 16.68 8.00 -27.30
CA PRO A 77 18.00 8.51 -27.65
C PRO A 77 18.17 9.97 -27.21
N PRO A 78 19.40 10.40 -26.86
CA PRO A 78 19.66 11.77 -26.46
C PRO A 78 19.37 12.72 -27.62
N ARG A 79 18.54 13.74 -27.39
CA ARG A 79 18.26 14.78 -28.40
C ARG A 79 19.54 15.57 -28.64
N ARG A 80 20.20 15.27 -29.76
CA ARG A 80 21.37 15.98 -30.27
C ARG A 80 20.91 17.33 -30.85
N CYS A 81 21.56 18.41 -30.44
CA CYS A 81 21.39 19.73 -31.07
C CYS A 81 21.81 19.63 -32.55
N LEU A 82 20.91 19.92 -33.48
CA LEU A 82 21.23 20.05 -34.90
C LEU A 82 20.78 21.42 -35.40
N HIS A 83 21.78 22.15 -35.88
CA HIS A 83 21.64 23.34 -36.70
C HIS A 83 20.72 23.09 -37.91
N SER A 84 20.02 24.16 -38.27
CA SER A 84 19.21 24.44 -39.47
C SER A 84 19.32 23.52 -40.70
N ALA A 85 18.21 22.86 -41.04
CA ALA A 85 17.88 22.29 -42.36
C ALA A 85 16.34 22.24 -42.56
N PRO A 86 15.81 22.15 -43.79
CA PRO A 86 14.53 22.75 -44.18
C PRO A 86 13.29 21.97 -43.71
N ARG A 87 12.18 22.72 -43.55
CA ARG A 87 10.86 22.27 -43.08
C ARG A 87 10.26 21.20 -44.01
N ASN A 88 10.27 19.95 -43.55
CA ASN A 88 9.29 18.94 -43.94
C ASN A 88 8.20 18.89 -42.85
N PRO A 89 6.89 18.85 -43.17
CA PRO A 89 5.86 18.75 -42.14
C PRO A 89 5.96 17.38 -41.45
N ALA A 90 6.26 17.40 -40.15
CA ALA A 90 6.45 16.20 -39.34
C ALA A 90 5.15 15.38 -39.23
N PRO A 91 5.24 14.04 -39.15
CA PRO A 91 4.07 13.19 -38.91
C PRO A 91 3.51 13.46 -37.51
N ASN A 92 2.18 13.48 -37.40
CA ASN A 92 1.36 13.69 -36.20
C ASN A 92 2.15 13.73 -34.88
N ARG A 93 2.46 14.95 -34.41
CA ARG A 93 2.80 15.15 -33.00
C ARG A 93 1.55 14.79 -32.21
N VAL A 94 1.64 13.77 -31.37
CA VAL A 94 0.70 13.65 -30.25
C VAL A 94 0.92 14.91 -29.43
N ASP A 95 0.02 15.89 -29.55
CA ASP A 95 0.04 17.12 -28.76
C ASP A 95 -0.26 16.72 -27.31
N LEU A 96 0.80 16.38 -26.58
CA LEU A 96 0.72 16.18 -25.15
C LEU A 96 0.15 17.45 -24.53
N PRO A 97 -0.76 17.33 -23.55
CA PRO A 97 -1.39 18.49 -22.92
C PRO A 97 -0.31 19.45 -22.38
N PRO A 98 -0.56 20.77 -22.42
CA PRO A 98 0.41 21.77 -21.99
C PRO A 98 0.81 21.55 -20.53
N MET A 99 2.11 21.38 -20.29
CA MET A 99 2.69 21.17 -18.96
C MET A 99 3.38 22.42 -18.43
N PHE A 100 3.18 22.72 -17.15
CA PHE A 100 3.93 23.77 -16.45
C PHE A 100 5.43 23.44 -16.37
N GLY A 101 6.27 24.47 -16.25
CA GLY A 101 7.73 24.34 -16.23
C GLY A 101 8.26 23.38 -15.16
N PHE A 102 7.75 23.48 -13.93
CA PHE A 102 8.15 22.61 -12.83
C PHE A 102 7.79 21.14 -13.03
N GLN A 103 6.72 20.84 -13.77
CA GLN A 103 6.28 19.45 -14.00
C GLN A 103 7.28 18.65 -14.86
N ARG A 104 8.20 19.36 -15.54
CA ARG A 104 9.30 18.74 -16.29
C ARG A 104 10.52 18.43 -15.44
N LEU A 105 10.59 18.93 -14.21
CA LEU A 105 11.72 18.67 -13.32
C LEU A 105 11.63 17.25 -12.76
N ASP A 106 12.71 16.48 -12.87
CA ASP A 106 12.76 15.13 -12.30
C ASP A 106 12.55 15.13 -10.79
N VAL A 107 13.05 16.15 -10.09
CA VAL A 107 12.83 16.33 -8.65
C VAL A 107 11.35 16.52 -8.29
N TYR A 108 10.58 17.18 -9.15
CA TYR A 108 9.14 17.32 -8.95
C TYR A 108 8.43 15.98 -9.16
N ARG A 109 8.83 15.22 -10.19
CA ARG A 109 8.25 13.89 -10.47
C ARG A 109 8.52 12.92 -9.33
N CYS A 110 9.76 12.86 -8.82
CA CYS A 110 10.09 12.05 -7.64
C CYS A 110 9.28 12.47 -6.41
N ALA A 111 9.10 13.78 -6.18
CA ALA A 111 8.29 14.27 -5.07
C ALA A 111 6.80 13.89 -5.20
N ILE A 112 6.24 13.93 -6.41
CA ILE A 112 4.86 13.49 -6.67
C ILE A 112 4.72 11.98 -6.51
N SER A 113 5.68 11.20 -7.01
CA SER A 113 5.72 9.75 -6.78
C SER A 113 5.75 9.43 -5.30
N PHE A 114 6.63 10.10 -4.51
CA PHE A 114 6.69 9.93 -3.07
C PHE A 114 5.37 10.33 -2.37
N LEU A 115 4.74 11.42 -2.80
CA LEU A 115 3.45 11.87 -2.26
C LEU A 115 2.38 10.77 -2.38
N ALA A 116 2.39 10.00 -3.47
CA ALA A 116 1.49 8.86 -3.65
C ALA A 116 1.69 7.75 -2.61
N TYR A 117 2.93 7.47 -2.17
CA TYR A 117 3.21 6.54 -1.05
C TYR A 117 2.81 7.13 0.31
N SER A 118 2.93 8.45 0.48
CA SER A 118 2.69 9.09 1.77
C SER A 118 1.25 8.90 2.29
N ALA A 119 0.25 8.87 1.40
CA ALA A 119 -1.16 8.73 1.76
C ALA A 119 -1.50 7.36 2.40
N PRO A 120 -1.21 6.21 1.77
CA PRO A 120 -1.45 4.91 2.38
C PRO A 120 -0.57 4.67 3.61
N LEU A 121 0.66 5.19 3.64
CA LEU A 121 1.52 5.12 4.83
C LEU A 121 0.87 5.88 5.99
N ALA A 122 0.41 7.12 5.77
CA ALA A 122 -0.26 7.94 6.78
C ALA A 122 -1.62 7.37 7.26
N ALA A 123 -2.09 6.26 6.70
CA ALA A 123 -3.25 5.53 7.20
C ALA A 123 -2.89 4.38 8.17
N ARG A 124 -1.61 4.06 8.34
CA ARG A 124 -1.12 2.95 9.19
C ARG A 124 -1.20 3.18 10.69
N PRO A 125 -0.92 4.38 11.24
CA PRO A 125 -1.01 4.59 12.68
C PRO A 125 -2.42 4.30 13.21
N PRO A 126 -2.58 3.62 14.36
CA PRO A 126 -3.88 3.35 14.95
C PRO A 126 -4.59 4.64 15.39
N ARG A 127 -5.91 4.56 15.61
CA ARG A 127 -6.68 5.68 16.15
C ARG A 127 -6.04 6.18 17.45
N GLY A 128 -5.85 7.50 17.55
CA GLY A 128 -5.13 8.15 18.65
C GLY A 128 -3.70 8.57 18.33
N GLN A 129 -3.11 8.11 17.21
CA GLN A 129 -1.77 8.52 16.75
C GLN A 129 -1.83 9.41 15.49
N GLY A 130 -2.88 10.23 15.37
CA GLY A 130 -3.14 11.06 14.19
C GLY A 130 -2.05 12.11 13.92
N GLU A 131 -1.35 12.56 14.95
CA GLU A 131 -0.28 13.56 14.81
C GLU A 131 0.85 13.09 13.91
N LEU A 132 1.25 11.81 14.03
CA LEU A 132 2.32 11.22 13.25
C LEU A 132 1.92 11.08 11.77
N ALA A 133 0.67 10.69 11.50
CA ALA A 133 0.09 10.69 10.16
C ALA A 133 0.03 12.11 9.56
N ASP A 134 -0.37 13.10 10.34
CA ASP A 134 -0.48 14.48 9.89
C ASP A 134 0.88 15.14 9.63
N GLN A 135 1.91 14.77 10.39
CA GLN A 135 3.28 15.19 10.12
C GLN A 135 3.75 14.67 8.76
N LEU A 136 3.51 13.38 8.45
CA LEU A 136 3.87 12.81 7.15
C LEU A 136 3.16 13.51 6.00
N ARG A 137 1.83 13.71 6.11
CA ARG A 137 1.04 14.39 5.06
C ARG A 137 1.52 15.81 4.82
N ARG A 138 1.76 16.57 5.88
CA ARG A 138 2.22 17.97 5.79
C ARG A 138 3.61 18.07 5.17
N ALA A 139 4.55 17.26 5.64
CA ALA A 139 5.91 17.23 5.10
C ALA A 139 5.91 16.79 3.63
N ALA A 140 5.22 15.68 3.29
CA ALA A 140 5.16 15.15 1.94
C ALA A 140 4.56 16.14 0.94
N LEU A 141 3.47 16.83 1.32
CA LEU A 141 2.83 17.84 0.47
C LEU A 141 3.70 19.10 0.31
N SER A 142 4.47 19.46 1.34
CA SER A 142 5.37 20.63 1.32
C SER A 142 6.48 20.49 0.26
N VAL A 143 6.97 19.29 -0.02
CA VAL A 143 8.06 19.04 -0.99
C VAL A 143 7.68 19.52 -2.42
N PRO A 144 6.63 18.99 -3.09
CA PRO A 144 6.28 19.42 -4.45
C PRO A 144 5.80 20.87 -4.51
N LEU A 145 5.15 21.39 -3.46
CA LEU A 145 4.71 22.79 -3.40
C LEU A 145 5.90 23.75 -3.44
N ASN A 146 6.92 23.51 -2.61
CA ASN A 146 8.12 24.34 -2.60
C ASN A 146 8.96 24.18 -3.87
N ILE A 147 8.99 23.00 -4.50
CA ILE A 147 9.65 22.82 -5.81
C ILE A 147 8.96 23.67 -6.88
N ALA A 148 7.63 23.61 -6.95
CA ALA A 148 6.85 24.39 -7.90
C ALA A 148 7.03 25.89 -7.68
N GLU A 149 6.97 26.37 -6.44
CA GLU A 149 7.16 27.78 -6.13
C GLU A 149 8.58 28.24 -6.47
N GLY A 150 9.61 27.48 -6.06
CA GLY A 150 11.01 27.80 -6.38
C GLY A 150 11.28 27.88 -7.88
N SER A 151 10.63 27.04 -8.69
CA SER A 151 10.79 27.04 -10.16
C SER A 151 10.37 28.34 -10.84
N GLY A 152 9.44 29.09 -10.22
CA GLY A 152 8.93 30.35 -10.75
C GLY A 152 9.68 31.57 -10.25
N LYS A 153 10.74 31.39 -9.44
CA LYS A 153 11.47 32.48 -8.79
C LYS A 153 12.87 32.69 -9.40
N PRO A 154 13.44 33.90 -9.28
CA PRO A 154 14.85 34.13 -9.58
C PRO A 154 15.76 33.21 -8.77
N ALA A 155 16.93 32.86 -9.31
CA ALA A 155 17.84 31.89 -8.72
C ALA A 155 18.18 32.16 -7.24
N ARG A 156 18.32 33.44 -6.85
CA ARG A 156 18.59 33.83 -5.45
C ARG A 156 17.45 33.44 -4.52
N ASP A 157 16.21 33.70 -4.91
CA ASP A 157 15.02 33.47 -4.08
C ASP A 157 14.58 31.99 -4.15
N ALA A 158 14.75 31.35 -5.30
CA ALA A 158 14.45 29.94 -5.54
C ALA A 158 15.19 29.00 -4.56
N ARG A 159 16.44 29.34 -4.17
CA ARG A 159 17.26 28.55 -3.24
C ARG A 159 16.58 28.30 -1.90
N ARG A 160 15.87 29.30 -1.36
CA ARG A 160 15.15 29.15 -0.09
C ARG A 160 14.07 28.09 -0.20
N PHE A 161 13.30 28.10 -1.29
CA PHE A 161 12.25 27.11 -1.53
C PHE A 161 12.83 25.70 -1.71
N TYR A 162 13.92 25.55 -2.44
CA TYR A 162 14.59 24.25 -2.57
C TYR A 162 15.19 23.75 -1.26
N ALA A 163 15.69 24.65 -0.41
CA ALA A 163 16.15 24.31 0.94
C ALA A 163 14.98 23.84 1.85
N ILE A 164 13.83 24.51 1.78
CA ILE A 164 12.61 24.10 2.51
C ILE A 164 12.14 22.73 2.00
N ALA A 165 12.02 22.54 0.68
CA ALA A 165 11.66 21.25 0.09
C ALA A 165 12.60 20.13 0.55
N ARG A 166 13.91 20.42 0.64
CA ARG A 166 14.91 19.44 1.12
C ARG A 166 14.67 19.09 2.59
N GLY A 167 14.38 20.09 3.43
CA GLY A 167 14.03 19.90 4.83
C GLY A 167 12.81 19.00 4.97
N SER A 168 11.72 19.32 4.26
CA SER A 168 10.49 18.52 4.26
C SER A 168 10.72 17.07 3.80
N ALA A 169 11.60 16.84 2.81
CA ALA A 169 11.94 15.50 2.34
C ALA A 169 12.75 14.71 3.39
N LEU A 170 13.66 15.36 4.12
CA LEU A 170 14.39 14.74 5.24
C LEU A 170 13.46 14.43 6.42
N GLU A 171 12.52 15.33 6.72
CA GLU A 171 11.47 15.06 7.71
C GLU A 171 10.64 13.84 7.33
N CYS A 172 10.26 13.71 6.04
CA CYS A 172 9.58 12.51 5.56
C CYS A 172 10.39 11.25 5.83
N ALA A 173 11.69 11.25 5.52
CA ALA A 173 12.55 10.08 5.76
C ALA A 173 12.60 9.71 7.25
N ALA A 174 12.78 10.69 8.14
CA ALA A 174 12.76 10.46 9.57
C ALA A 174 11.41 9.92 10.07
N ILE A 175 10.30 10.38 9.48
CA ILE A 175 8.97 9.86 9.81
C ILE A 175 8.81 8.41 9.34
N LEU A 176 9.34 8.03 8.18
CA LEU A 176 9.34 6.62 7.74
C LEU A 176 10.14 5.73 8.69
N ASP A 177 11.30 6.20 9.16
CA ASP A 177 12.11 5.49 10.16
C ASP A 177 11.31 5.31 11.46
N ALA A 178 10.55 6.32 11.89
CA ALA A 178 9.66 6.22 13.03
C ALA A 178 8.54 5.19 12.81
N PHE A 179 7.95 5.13 11.61
CA PHE A 179 6.91 4.13 11.30
C PHE A 179 7.46 2.71 11.37
N GLU A 180 8.67 2.48 10.85
CA GLU A 180 9.34 1.18 10.92
C GLU A 180 9.68 0.81 12.37
N ALA A 181 10.24 1.75 13.14
CA ALA A 181 10.58 1.54 14.54
C ALA A 181 9.35 1.23 15.43
N LEU A 182 8.19 1.78 15.07
CA LEU A 182 6.90 1.51 15.73
C LEU A 182 6.20 0.25 15.20
N GLY A 183 6.80 -0.47 14.24
CA GLY A 183 6.22 -1.68 13.64
C GLY A 183 4.97 -1.43 12.79
N LEU A 184 4.76 -0.20 12.31
CA LEU A 184 3.61 0.19 11.49
C LEU A 184 3.77 -0.21 10.02
N VAL A 185 5.01 -0.41 9.59
CA VAL A 185 5.43 -0.76 8.22
C VAL A 185 6.67 -1.63 8.28
N THR A 186 6.88 -2.43 7.23
CA THR A 186 8.08 -3.26 7.08
C THR A 186 9.18 -2.53 6.30
N THR A 187 10.43 -2.95 6.48
CA THR A 187 11.58 -2.46 5.69
C THR A 187 11.33 -2.55 4.18
N GLN A 188 10.64 -3.61 3.75
CA GLN A 188 10.39 -3.91 2.35
C GLN A 188 9.39 -2.93 1.73
N GLU A 189 8.37 -2.52 2.50
CA GLU A 189 7.44 -1.46 2.10
C GLU A 189 8.12 -0.08 1.99
N LEU A 190 9.29 0.10 2.60
CA LEU A 190 10.00 1.38 2.64
C LEU A 190 11.11 1.54 1.58
N VAL A 191 11.44 0.50 0.80
CA VAL A 191 12.53 0.55 -0.19
C VAL A 191 12.29 1.66 -1.22
N GLU A 192 11.20 1.56 -1.98
CA GLU A 192 10.85 2.54 -3.03
C GLU A 192 10.64 3.97 -2.49
N PRO A 193 9.87 4.22 -1.40
CA PRO A 193 9.72 5.58 -0.89
C PRO A 193 11.02 6.17 -0.35
N ARG A 194 11.92 5.37 0.24
CA ARG A 194 13.25 5.84 0.66
C ARG A 194 14.12 6.20 -0.52
N GLU A 195 14.16 5.38 -1.58
CA GLU A 195 14.89 5.69 -2.81
C GLU A 195 14.40 6.98 -3.47
N LEU A 196 13.07 7.18 -3.51
CA LEU A 196 12.47 8.42 -4.02
C LEU A 196 12.88 9.64 -3.19
N LEU A 197 12.86 9.52 -1.85
CA LEU A 197 13.28 10.59 -0.95
C LEU A 197 14.77 10.90 -1.08
N GLU A 198 15.62 9.88 -1.14
CA GLU A 198 17.08 10.04 -1.31
C GLU A 198 17.39 10.76 -2.62
N ARG A 199 16.79 10.31 -3.73
CA ARG A 199 16.95 10.95 -5.04
C ARG A 199 16.47 12.40 -5.01
N THR A 200 15.33 12.66 -4.36
CA THR A 200 14.76 14.00 -4.18
C THR A 200 15.70 14.90 -3.38
N VAL A 201 16.20 14.44 -2.24
CA VAL A 201 17.16 15.17 -1.39
C VAL A 201 18.46 15.44 -2.14
N SER A 202 18.98 14.48 -2.90
CA SER A 202 20.20 14.65 -3.70
C SER A 202 20.06 15.77 -4.74
N MET A 203 18.96 15.79 -5.49
CA MET A 203 18.66 16.84 -6.47
C MET A 203 18.46 18.20 -5.78
N LEU A 204 17.65 18.26 -4.72
CA LEU A 204 17.40 19.49 -3.96
C LEU A 204 18.65 20.05 -3.29
N THR A 205 19.57 19.18 -2.86
CA THR A 205 20.86 19.60 -2.29
C THR A 205 21.69 20.36 -3.31
N ARG A 206 21.71 19.93 -4.57
CA ARG A 206 22.38 20.66 -5.65
C ARG A 206 21.68 21.98 -5.95
N MET A 207 20.36 21.93 -6.13
CA MET A 207 19.55 23.12 -6.46
C MET A 207 19.55 24.19 -5.37
N ALA A 208 19.70 23.80 -4.10
CA ALA A 208 19.79 24.72 -2.98
C ALA A 208 21.19 25.34 -2.80
N ARG A 209 22.25 24.73 -3.35
CA ARG A 209 23.64 25.17 -3.15
C ARG A 209 24.13 26.17 -4.22
N VAL A 210 23.82 25.99 -5.51
CA VAL A 210 24.52 26.68 -6.65
C VAL A 210 23.55 26.76 -7.87
N GLU A 211 23.50 27.74 -8.80
CA GLU A 211 24.49 28.69 -9.35
C GLU A 211 24.16 30.18 -9.15
N GLY A 212 25.21 30.93 -8.78
CA GLY A 212 25.36 32.36 -9.02
C GLY A 212 26.44 32.62 -10.08
N ASN A 213 26.51 31.79 -11.12
CA ASN A 213 27.49 31.96 -12.19
C ASN A 213 26.89 31.66 -13.58
N ARG A 214 25.94 32.49 -14.00
CA ARG A 214 25.87 32.89 -15.41
C ARG A 214 26.65 34.20 -15.51
N GLY A 215 27.97 34.07 -15.47
CA GLY A 215 28.81 35.03 -16.18
C GLY A 215 28.65 34.73 -17.67
N GLU A 216 28.69 35.80 -18.45
CA GLU A 216 28.42 35.94 -19.90
C GLU A 216 26.94 36.21 -20.27
#